data_AF-A0A5J4QIF7-F1
#
_entry.id   AF-A0A5J4QIF7-F1
#
_cell.length_a   1.000
_cell.length_b   1.000
_cell.length_c   1.000
_cell.angle_alpha   90.00
_cell.angle_beta   90.00
_cell.angle_gamma   90.00
#
_symmetry.space_group_name_H-M   'P 1'
#
loop_
_entity.id
_entity.type
_entity.pdbx_description
1 polymer ?
#
loop_
_entity_poly.entity_id
_entity_poly.type
_entity_poly.pdbx_seq_one_letter_code
_entity_poly.pdbx_strand_id
1 'polypeptide(L)' 'ALTDIDRAILLNPLSAEAFLLRGKINLAGKKKKTAKKDFKKAELLGIFSFELREWLQQCR' A
#
# COMPACT_ATOMS: atom_id res chain seq x y z
N ALA A 1 -13.47 4.85 2.06
CA ALA A 1 -12.25 4.30 1.40
C ALA A 1 -11.08 4.18 2.38
N LEU A 2 -10.35 5.25 2.73
CA LEU A 2 -9.21 5.12 3.67
C LEU A 2 -9.63 4.56 5.04
N THR A 3 -10.72 5.06 5.62
CA THR A 3 -11.25 4.58 6.91
C THR A 3 -11.58 3.09 6.90
N ASP A 4 -12.13 2.57 5.79
CA ASP A 4 -12.48 1.16 5.67
C ASP A 4 -11.24 0.29 5.53
N ILE A 5 -10.22 0.79 4.82
CA ILE A 5 -8.94 0.11 4.67
C ILE A 5 -8.17 0.09 5.99
N ASP A 6 -8.20 1.17 6.76
CA ASP A 6 -7.57 1.21 8.07
C ASP A 6 -8.23 0.20 9.03
N ARG A 7 -9.57 0.07 8.99
CA ARG A 7 -10.26 -1.01 9.72
C ARG A 7 -9.86 -2.40 9.22
N ALA A 8 -9.74 -2.60 7.91
CA ALA A 8 -9.30 -3.87 7.35
C ALA A 8 -7.90 -4.26 7.81
N ILE A 9 -6.96 -3.30 7.90
CA ILE A 9 -5.61 -3.52 8.44
C ILE A 9 -5.65 -3.84 9.94
N LEU A 10 -6.53 -3.19 10.71
CA LEU A 10 -6.70 -3.49 12.13
C LEU A 10 -7.23 -4.91 12.36
N LEU A 11 -8.20 -5.34 11.54
CA LEU A 11 -8.79 -6.67 11.61
C LEU A 11 -7.84 -7.76 11.09
N ASN A 12 -7.09 -7.48 10.03
CA ASN A 12 -6.07 -8.36 9.48
C ASN A 12 -4.77 -7.60 9.18
N PRO A 13 -3.83 -7.55 10.14
CA PRO A 13 -2.55 -6.88 9.98
C PRO A 13 -1.61 -7.51 8.94
N LEU A 14 -1.98 -8.68 8.40
CA LEU A 14 -1.24 -9.41 7.38
C LEU A 14 -1.90 -9.34 6.00
N SER A 15 -2.97 -8.55 5.83
CA SER A 15 -3.58 -8.36 4.51
C SER A 15 -2.68 -7.51 3.60
N ALA A 16 -1.95 -8.18 2.73
CA ALA A 16 -1.10 -7.53 1.73
C ALA A 16 -1.91 -6.60 0.82
N GLU A 17 -3.13 -7.02 0.44
CA GLU A 17 -4.03 -6.23 -0.42
C GLU A 17 -4.50 -4.94 0.26
N ALA A 18 -4.76 -4.96 1.57
CA ALA A 18 -5.18 -3.76 2.29
C ALA A 18 -4.05 -2.70 2.29
N PHE A 19 -2.80 -3.11 2.50
CA PHE A 19 -1.65 -2.22 2.35
C PHE A 19 -1.49 -1.74 0.90
N LEU A 20 -1.61 -2.64 -0.10
CA LEU A 20 -1.51 -2.26 -1.50
C LEU A 20 -2.53 -1.17 -1.88
N LEU A 21 -3.79 -1.36 -1.46
CA LEU A 21 -4.88 -0.44 -1.75
C LEU A 21 -4.68 0.90 -1.04
N ARG A 22 -4.27 0.90 0.23
CA ARG A 22 -3.94 2.13 0.97
C ARG A 22 -2.80 2.88 0.30
N GLY A 23 -1.78 2.15 -0.15
CA GLY A 23 -0.64 2.68 -0.88
C GLY A 23 -1.06 3.41 -2.16
N LYS A 24 -1.93 2.79 -2.97
CA LYS A 24 -2.47 3.39 -4.20
C LYS A 24 -3.23 4.69 -3.93
N ILE A 25 -4.10 4.70 -2.91
CA ILE A 25 -4.87 5.90 -2.55
C ILE A 25 -3.94 7.01 -2.06
N ASN A 26 -2.97 6.69 -1.21
CA ASN A 26 -1.99 7.65 -0.72
C ASN A 26 -1.10 8.20 -1.86
N LEU A 27 -0.71 7.37 -2.82
CA LEU A 27 0.07 7.80 -3.99
C LEU A 27 -0.75 8.78 -4.85
N ALA A 28 -2.02 8.47 -5.14
CA ALA A 28 -2.94 9.37 -5.84
C ALA A 28 -3.13 10.70 -5.09
N GLY A 29 -3.15 10.65 -3.75
CA GLY A 29 -3.17 11.84 -2.88
C GLY A 29 -1.82 12.55 -2.73
N LYS A 30 -0.81 12.22 -3.55
CA LYS A 30 0.57 12.77 -3.49
C LYS A 30 1.30 12.51 -2.16
N LYS A 31 0.78 11.65 -1.30
CA LYS A 31 1.39 11.25 -0.02
C LYS A 31 2.42 10.14 -0.24
N LYS A 32 3.46 10.43 -1.03
CA LYS A 32 4.48 9.45 -1.46
C LYS A 32 5.16 8.70 -0.30
N LYS A 33 5.43 9.39 0.81
CA LYS A 33 6.08 8.78 1.99
C LYS A 33 5.22 7.69 2.63
N THR A 34 3.92 7.91 2.79
CA THR A 34 3.00 6.91 3.37
C THR A 34 2.74 5.80 2.38
N ALA A 35 2.53 6.14 1.11
CA ALA A 35 2.37 5.18 0.02
C ALA A 35 3.55 4.19 -0.06
N LYS A 36 4.79 4.68 0.00
CA LYS A 36 6.00 3.85 -0.03
C LYS A 36 6.06 2.83 1.12
N LYS A 37 5.63 3.23 2.33
CA LYS A 37 5.60 2.33 3.49
C LYS A 37 4.61 1.19 3.26
N ASP A 38 3.43 1.54 2.75
CA ASP A 38 2.37 0.58 2.46
C ASP A 38 2.78 -0.39 1.34
N PHE A 39 3.37 0.10 0.25
CA PHE A 39 3.87 -0.75 -0.83
C PHE A 39 4.97 -1.70 -0.39
N LYS A 40 5.92 -1.25 0.45
CA LYS A 40 6.93 -2.13 1.04
C LYS A 40 6.33 -3.19 1.95
N LYS A 41 5.29 -2.84 2.71
CA LYS A 41 4.59 -3.80 3.56
C LYS A 41 3.85 -4.84 2.73
N ALA A 42 3.19 -4.44 1.64
CA ALA A 42 2.57 -5.35 0.69
C ALA A 42 3.60 -6.30 0.03
N GLU A 43 4.78 -5.80 -0.33
CA GLU A 43 5.90 -6.60 -0.84
C GLU A 43 6.35 -7.66 0.17
N LEU A 44 6.59 -7.25 1.42
CA LEU A 44 6.97 -8.15 2.51
C LEU A 44 5.93 -9.23 2.82
N LEU A 45 4.66 -8.96 2.52
CA LEU A 45 3.55 -9.89 2.74
C LEU A 45 3.24 -10.76 1.51
N GLY A 46 4.05 -10.68 0.45
CA GLY A 46 4.01 -11.61 -0.68
C GLY A 46 3.47 -11.04 -1.99
N ILE A 47 3.12 -9.76 -2.06
CA ILE A 47 2.74 -9.14 -3.34
C ILE A 47 4.01 -8.76 -4.09
N PHE A 48 4.28 -9.48 -5.17
CA PHE A 48 5.35 -9.16 -6.11
C PHE A 48 4.74 -8.99 -7.50
N SER A 49 4.46 -7.75 -7.89
CA SER A 49 3.93 -7.43 -9.22
C SER A 49 4.73 -6.34 -9.91
N PHE A 50 4.60 -6.26 -11.23
CA PHE A 50 5.22 -5.18 -12.01
C PHE A 50 4.66 -3.81 -11.59
N GLU A 51 3.35 -3.71 -11.38
CA GLU A 51 2.67 -2.50 -10.92
C GLU A 51 3.19 -2.03 -9.56
N LEU A 52 3.43 -2.96 -8.62
CA LEU A 52 3.98 -2.60 -7.32
C LEU A 52 5.36 -1.95 -7.44
N ARG A 53 6.23 -2.49 -8.32
CA ARG A 53 7.55 -1.91 -8.59
C ARG A 53 7.43 -0.52 -9.20
N GLU A 54 6.52 -0.34 -10.15
CA GLU A 54 6.25 0.97 -10.76
C GLU A 54 5.73 1.99 -9.73
N TRP A 55 4.84 1.58 -8.83
CA TRP A 55 4.36 2.46 -7.77
C TRP A 55 5.44 2.81 -6.75
N LEU A 56 6.32 1.87 -6.40
CA LEU A 56 7.49 2.14 -5.56
C LEU A 56 8.46 3.13 -6.22
N GLN A 57 8.63 3.05 -7.54
CA GLN A 57 9.43 3.98 -8.33
C GLN A 57 8.83 5.39 -8.31
N GLN A 58 7.51 5.52 -8.45
CA GLN A 58 6.79 6.80 -8.38
C GLN A 58 6.84 7.44 -6.99
N CYS A 59 7.06 6.65 -5.94
CA CYS A 59 7.26 7.13 -4.58
C CYS A 59 8.68 7.66 -4.29
N ARG A 60 9.57 7.69 -5.29
CA ARG A 60 10.85 8.42 -5.20
C ARG A 60 10.62 9.93 -5.08
#